data_AF-A0AAN8I2C0-F1
#
_entry.id   AF-A0AAN8I2C0-F1
#
_cell.length_a   1.000
_cell.length_b   1.000
_cell.length_c   1.000
_cell.angle_alpha   90.00
_cell.angle_beta   90.00
_cell.angle_gamma   90.00
#
_symmetry.space_group_name_H-M   'P 1'
#
loop_
_entity.id
_entity.type
_entity.pdbx_description
1 polymer ?
#
loop_
_entity_poly.entity_id
_entity_poly.type
_entity_poly.pdbx_seq_one_letter_code
_entity_poly.pdbx_strand_id
1 'polypeptide(L)'
;MAVSGLLDLPAELLSHILEEVGGRELRRGNGSARLCVCQKWYKAAQPVYLSGLEVGDINIYRHNISKLRTAYGYSGLRPLMHKNIRKLRVRLVGNYREKHSTQADHYGHYADDETDHDVDVVDNKIKNISLEKWRDKVLSRHLDALFADLNNFSVLETLAFGASPESARERPEGPRWSYIQQSTMSTLLRNIPLTWNLKNFTLDMCGVKDDFEGLDSSVHVCKMIAIVLPRIENVRLRMPRLCPAVLQVGAVRPDEIKLKSLIIKLHLPVLGRRGFPITTPCAQWHGELSLIVLLAHTARSFLQKLGQMRGDAADTSSKHGMDLCRISYNRDTEGLIRTPDCLIMQHVWLGRTPHTMEDCGKSWWFEVTKGDRFAKERVFRYDVPRAEKEMRASMPDI
;
A
#
# COMPACT_ATOMS: atom_id res chain seq x y z
N MET A 1 13.59 15.56 -57.53
CA MET A 1 12.96 15.98 -56.26
C MET A 1 13.04 14.79 -55.32
N ALA A 2 13.89 14.86 -54.29
CA ALA A 2 14.04 13.75 -53.35
C ALA A 2 12.78 13.69 -52.47
N VAL A 3 11.97 12.65 -52.65
CA VAL A 3 10.85 12.36 -51.75
C VAL A 3 11.48 11.94 -50.43
N SER A 4 11.52 12.86 -49.48
CA SER A 4 12.03 12.60 -48.13
C SER A 4 11.05 11.63 -47.46
N GLY A 5 11.34 10.34 -47.52
CA GLY A 5 10.47 9.32 -46.97
C GLY A 5 10.55 9.29 -45.44
N LEU A 6 9.47 8.89 -44.76
CA LEU A 6 9.47 8.65 -43.31
C LEU A 6 10.57 7.66 -42.86
N LEU A 7 11.07 6.83 -43.77
CA LEU A 7 12.14 5.86 -43.52
C LEU A 7 13.53 6.53 -43.35
N ASP A 8 13.71 7.72 -43.91
CA ASP A 8 14.97 8.46 -43.90
C ASP A 8 15.12 9.35 -42.67
N LEU A 9 14.10 9.44 -41.81
CA LEU A 9 14.16 10.22 -40.58
C LEU A 9 15.36 9.83 -39.71
N PRO A 10 16.12 10.79 -39.17
CA PRO A 10 17.10 10.55 -38.12
C PRO A 10 16.51 9.71 -36.98
N ALA A 11 17.32 8.86 -36.36
CA ALA A 11 16.86 7.95 -35.33
C ALA A 11 16.25 8.70 -34.13
N GLU A 12 16.75 9.90 -33.85
CA GLU A 12 16.32 10.80 -32.78
C GLU A 12 14.90 11.30 -33.01
N LEU A 13 14.59 11.76 -34.23
CA LEU A 13 13.24 12.21 -34.59
C LEU A 13 12.25 11.04 -34.59
N LEU A 14 12.70 9.88 -35.06
CA LEU A 14 11.90 8.67 -35.06
C LEU A 14 11.58 8.21 -33.63
N SER A 15 12.57 8.20 -32.73
CA SER A 15 12.37 7.92 -31.31
C SER A 15 11.36 8.90 -30.70
N HIS A 16 11.50 10.21 -30.91
CA HIS A 16 10.53 11.19 -30.40
C HIS A 16 9.10 10.95 -30.91
N ILE A 17 8.92 10.67 -32.21
CA ILE A 17 7.59 10.35 -32.76
C ILE A 17 7.01 9.10 -32.08
N LEU A 18 7.82 8.06 -31.92
CA LEU A 18 7.40 6.81 -31.28
C LEU A 18 7.06 7.01 -29.80
N GLU A 19 7.84 7.82 -29.08
CA GLU A 19 7.57 8.20 -27.69
C GLU A 19 6.24 8.95 -27.55
N GLU A 20 5.92 9.82 -28.50
CA GLU A 20 4.65 10.53 -28.53
C GLU A 20 3.47 9.58 -28.78
N VAL A 21 3.63 8.62 -29.70
CA VAL A 21 2.66 7.53 -29.94
C VAL A 21 2.48 6.66 -28.70
N GLY A 22 3.57 6.44 -27.96
CA GLY A 22 3.60 5.67 -26.72
C GLY A 22 3.59 4.16 -26.94
N GLY A 23 4.24 3.43 -26.02
CA GLY A 23 4.38 1.98 -26.10
C GLY A 23 3.04 1.24 -26.13
N ARG A 24 2.00 1.79 -25.49
CA ARG A 24 0.65 1.21 -25.49
C ARG A 24 0.10 1.07 -26.91
N GLU A 25 0.18 2.11 -27.74
CA GLU A 25 -0.36 2.08 -29.09
C GLU A 25 0.50 1.22 -30.02
N LEU A 26 1.81 1.10 -29.74
CA LEU A 26 2.67 0.11 -30.40
C LEU A 26 2.32 -1.34 -30.03
N ARG A 27 1.74 -1.59 -28.84
CA ARG A 27 1.31 -2.93 -28.39
C ARG A 27 -0.13 -3.28 -28.77
N ARG A 28 -0.97 -2.30 -29.10
CA ARG A 28 -2.41 -2.52 -29.30
C ARG A 28 -2.70 -3.21 -30.63
N GLY A 29 -3.56 -4.24 -30.60
CA GLY A 29 -3.95 -5.00 -31.80
C GLY A 29 -2.80 -5.83 -32.36
N ASN A 30 -2.62 -5.85 -33.69
CA ASN A 30 -1.48 -6.49 -34.35
C ASN A 30 -0.19 -5.63 -34.27
N GLY A 31 0.07 -5.06 -33.09
CA GLY A 31 1.04 -3.99 -32.87
C GLY A 31 2.49 -4.40 -33.14
N SER A 32 2.82 -5.68 -33.01
CA SER A 32 4.12 -6.24 -33.43
C SER A 32 4.41 -5.99 -34.91
N ALA A 33 3.38 -5.95 -35.78
CA ALA A 33 3.55 -5.61 -37.19
C ALA A 33 4.03 -4.15 -37.38
N ARG A 34 3.69 -3.24 -36.46
CA ARG A 34 4.17 -1.84 -36.48
C ARG A 34 5.65 -1.72 -36.09
N LEU A 35 6.20 -2.73 -35.41
CA LEU A 35 7.64 -2.84 -35.16
C LEU A 35 8.39 -3.39 -36.39
N CYS A 36 7.69 -4.02 -37.33
CA CYS A 36 8.28 -4.73 -38.46
C CYS A 36 8.40 -3.87 -39.75
N VAL A 37 8.32 -2.54 -39.64
CA VAL A 37 8.44 -1.63 -40.81
C VAL A 37 9.83 -1.74 -41.45
N CYS A 38 10.89 -1.61 -40.66
CA CYS A 38 12.27 -1.90 -41.04
C CYS A 38 13.16 -2.04 -39.80
N GLN A 39 14.40 -2.51 -39.96
CA GLN A 39 15.33 -2.72 -38.83
C GLN A 39 15.62 -1.43 -38.04
N LYS A 40 15.69 -0.27 -38.72
CA LYS A 40 15.91 1.04 -38.08
C LYS A 40 14.73 1.43 -37.18
N TRP A 41 13.51 1.26 -37.69
CA TRP A 41 12.28 1.50 -36.93
C TRP A 41 12.11 0.53 -35.77
N TYR A 42 12.42 -0.75 -35.97
CA TYR A 42 12.40 -1.74 -34.89
C TYR A 42 13.32 -1.31 -33.75
N LYS A 43 14.58 -0.96 -34.05
CA LYS A 43 15.56 -0.53 -33.05
C LYS A 43 15.11 0.74 -32.30
N ALA A 44 14.55 1.72 -32.99
CA ALA A 44 14.04 2.95 -32.38
C ALA A 44 12.76 2.71 -31.55
N ALA A 45 11.87 1.83 -32.00
CA ALA A 45 10.59 1.52 -31.36
C ALA A 45 10.72 0.56 -30.19
N GLN A 46 11.74 -0.30 -30.16
CA GLN A 46 11.95 -1.30 -29.11
C GLN A 46 11.93 -0.70 -27.69
N PRO A 47 12.71 0.35 -27.34
CA PRO A 47 12.67 0.92 -26.00
C PRO A 47 11.28 1.48 -25.65
N VAL A 48 10.60 2.13 -26.60
CA VAL A 48 9.24 2.67 -26.40
C VAL A 48 8.21 1.54 -26.25
N TYR A 49 8.31 0.48 -27.05
CA TYR A 49 7.47 -0.71 -26.97
C TYR A 49 7.64 -1.42 -25.62
N LEU A 50 8.84 -1.44 -25.06
CA LEU A 50 9.12 -2.02 -23.75
C LEU A 50 8.75 -1.07 -22.59
N SER A 51 8.76 0.25 -22.79
CA SER A 51 8.51 1.32 -21.79
C SER A 51 7.13 1.30 -21.09
N GLY A 52 6.27 0.34 -21.40
CA GLY A 52 5.00 0.13 -20.70
C GLY A 52 4.62 -1.34 -20.48
N LEU A 53 5.61 -2.23 -20.57
CA LEU A 53 5.49 -3.62 -20.10
C LEU A 53 5.83 -3.75 -18.62
N GLU A 54 6.53 -2.77 -18.05
CA GLU A 54 6.91 -2.79 -16.64
C GLU A 54 5.81 -2.22 -15.74
N VAL A 55 5.37 -3.06 -14.80
CA VAL A 55 4.76 -2.61 -13.55
C VAL A 55 5.77 -1.67 -12.90
N GLY A 56 5.39 -0.42 -12.64
CA GLY A 56 6.22 0.53 -11.92
C GLY A 56 6.24 0.16 -10.43
N ASP A 57 6.96 -0.90 -10.07
CA ASP A 57 7.22 -1.26 -8.68
C ASP A 57 8.49 -0.54 -8.22
N ILE A 58 8.31 0.56 -7.50
CA ILE A 58 9.37 1.39 -6.93
C ILE A 58 9.52 1.04 -5.44
N ASN A 59 10.56 0.29 -5.12
CA ASN A 59 10.97 0.10 -3.73
C ASN A 59 11.99 1.20 -3.37
N ILE A 60 11.61 2.09 -2.46
CA ILE A 60 12.45 3.20 -2.03
C ILE A 60 13.15 2.79 -0.74
N TYR A 61 14.47 2.66 -0.84
CA TYR A 61 15.40 2.50 0.27
C TYR A 61 16.16 3.81 0.47
N ARG A 62 16.77 4.01 1.64
CA ARG A 62 17.54 5.23 1.91
C ARG A 62 18.70 5.39 0.93
N HIS A 63 19.45 4.34 0.60
CA HIS A 63 20.56 4.42 -0.36
C HIS A 63 20.12 4.66 -1.82
N ASN A 64 18.86 4.37 -2.15
CA ASN A 64 18.36 4.46 -3.52
C ASN A 64 17.46 5.68 -3.75
N ILE A 65 17.22 6.52 -2.74
CA ILE A 65 16.31 7.65 -2.90
C ILE A 65 16.82 8.71 -3.88
N SER A 66 18.12 8.96 -3.88
CA SER A 66 18.76 9.87 -4.85
C SER A 66 18.62 9.33 -6.28
N LYS A 67 18.56 8.01 -6.43
CA LYS A 67 18.37 7.34 -7.72
C LYS A 67 16.96 7.48 -8.26
N LEU A 68 15.97 7.87 -7.43
CA LEU A 68 14.60 8.11 -7.87
C LEU A 68 14.55 9.19 -8.98
N ARG A 69 15.44 10.17 -8.93
CA ARG A 69 15.57 11.21 -9.98
C ARG A 69 16.41 10.77 -11.19
N THR A 70 17.38 9.88 -10.99
CA THR A 70 18.44 9.58 -11.98
C THR A 70 18.33 8.18 -12.57
N ALA A 71 18.65 7.12 -11.82
CA ALA A 71 18.73 5.74 -12.34
C ALA A 71 17.35 5.06 -12.50
N TYR A 72 16.39 5.40 -11.64
CA TYR A 72 14.96 5.10 -11.87
C TYR A 72 14.29 6.20 -12.70
N GLY A 73 15.06 7.21 -13.11
CA GLY A 73 14.88 7.91 -14.38
C GLY A 73 13.63 8.75 -14.53
N TYR A 74 12.99 9.12 -13.43
CA TYR A 74 11.78 9.92 -13.46
C TYR A 74 11.94 11.29 -14.14
N SER A 75 13.15 11.83 -14.32
CA SER A 75 13.35 13.16 -14.92
C SER A 75 13.42 13.17 -16.46
N GLY A 76 14.11 12.21 -17.07
CA GLY A 76 14.26 12.14 -18.54
C GLY A 76 13.15 11.37 -19.25
N LEU A 77 12.58 10.34 -18.61
CA LEU A 77 11.53 9.49 -19.18
C LEU A 77 10.12 9.80 -18.61
N ARG A 78 9.99 10.97 -17.97
CA ARG A 78 8.77 11.48 -17.31
C ARG A 78 7.52 11.33 -18.19
N PRO A 79 7.52 11.83 -19.45
CA PRO A 79 6.32 11.77 -20.29
C PRO A 79 5.94 10.33 -20.67
N LEU A 80 6.96 9.48 -20.91
CA LEU A 80 6.75 8.07 -21.19
C LEU A 80 6.15 7.34 -19.99
N MET A 81 6.66 7.59 -18.78
CA MET A 81 6.11 7.01 -17.56
C MET A 81 4.65 7.42 -17.35
N HIS A 82 4.35 8.70 -17.52
CA HIS A 82 3.00 9.26 -17.41
C HIS A 82 2.00 8.63 -18.39
N LYS A 83 2.44 8.32 -19.62
CA LYS A 83 1.60 7.71 -20.66
C LYS A 83 1.50 6.19 -20.57
N ASN A 84 2.43 5.51 -19.88
CA ASN A 84 2.54 4.04 -19.96
C ASN A 84 2.36 3.30 -18.62
N ILE A 85 2.58 3.94 -17.47
CA ILE A 85 2.51 3.25 -16.17
C ILE A 85 1.06 3.07 -15.72
N ARG A 86 0.63 1.81 -15.69
CA ARG A 86 -0.71 1.42 -15.20
C ARG A 86 -0.73 1.05 -13.73
N LYS A 87 0.38 0.58 -13.21
CA LYS A 87 0.51 0.13 -11.82
C LYS A 87 1.73 0.80 -11.25
N LEU A 88 1.53 1.61 -10.22
CA LEU A 88 2.59 2.24 -9.46
C LEU A 88 2.52 1.74 -8.03
N ARG A 89 3.57 1.06 -7.58
CA ARG A 89 3.73 0.65 -6.20
C ARG A 89 4.94 1.36 -5.63
N VAL A 90 4.76 2.10 -4.55
CA VAL A 90 5.83 2.75 -3.82
C VAL A 90 5.89 2.12 -2.44
N ARG A 91 7.02 1.47 -2.11
CA ARG A 91 7.24 0.89 -0.78
C ARG A 91 8.43 1.55 -0.10
N LEU A 92 8.20 2.12 1.07
CA LEU A 92 9.25 2.49 2.02
C LEU A 92 9.51 1.29 2.92
N VAL A 93 10.73 0.78 2.88
CA VAL A 93 11.17 -0.36 3.70
C VAL A 93 12.20 0.13 4.70
N GLY A 94 12.05 -0.27 5.96
CA GLY A 94 13.00 0.08 7.02
C GLY A 94 14.40 -0.49 6.82
N ASN A 95 15.36 0.11 7.53
CA ASN A 95 16.72 0.32 7.03
C ASN A 95 17.85 -0.37 7.83
N TYR A 96 17.55 -1.48 8.48
CA TYR A 96 18.41 -2.46 9.15
C TYR A 96 19.77 -2.63 8.51
N ARG A 97 19.67 -3.18 7.29
CA ARG A 97 20.80 -3.67 6.52
C ARG A 97 21.74 -2.56 6.03
N GLU A 98 21.37 -1.29 6.19
CA GLU A 98 22.23 -0.14 5.88
C GLU A 98 23.05 0.37 7.08
N LYS A 99 22.94 -0.20 8.29
CA LYS A 99 23.82 0.19 9.42
C LYS A 99 25.31 0.11 9.06
N HIS A 100 25.68 -0.78 8.15
CA HIS A 100 27.05 -0.93 7.68
C HIS A 100 27.54 0.22 6.77
N SER A 101 26.65 0.98 6.10
CA SER A 101 27.07 2.11 5.27
C SER A 101 27.25 3.39 6.08
N THR A 102 26.43 3.63 7.11
CA THR A 102 26.56 4.82 7.97
C THR A 102 27.66 4.71 9.02
N GLN A 103 28.08 3.49 9.41
CA GLN A 103 29.26 3.33 10.25
C GLN A 103 30.54 3.74 9.50
N ALA A 104 30.60 3.56 8.18
CA ALA A 104 31.77 3.97 7.39
C ALA A 104 31.99 5.50 7.38
N ASP A 105 30.92 6.31 7.39
CA ASP A 105 31.04 7.78 7.37
C ASP A 105 31.35 8.41 8.73
N HIS A 106 31.08 7.72 9.85
CA HIS A 106 31.27 8.26 11.21
C HIS A 106 32.53 7.78 11.94
N TYR A 107 33.14 6.67 11.52
CA TYR A 107 34.37 6.15 12.15
C TYR A 107 35.66 6.88 11.71
N GLY A 108 35.57 7.88 10.83
CA GLY A 108 36.75 8.63 10.37
C GLY A 108 37.31 9.68 11.36
N HIS A 109 36.67 9.93 12.51
CA HIS A 109 37.03 11.07 13.38
C HIS A 109 37.09 10.82 14.89
N TYR A 110 36.91 9.59 15.37
CA TYR A 110 37.04 9.27 16.80
C TYR A 110 38.03 8.12 17.00
N ALA A 111 39.30 8.41 16.76
CA ALA A 111 40.39 7.65 17.36
C ALA A 111 40.88 8.45 18.57
N ASP A 112 41.08 7.77 19.70
CA ASP A 112 41.86 8.18 20.87
C ASP A 112 41.18 8.88 22.06
N ASP A 113 39.96 8.51 22.46
CA ASP A 113 39.57 8.76 23.87
C ASP A 113 38.74 7.63 24.49
N GLU A 114 39.43 6.75 25.21
CA GLU A 114 38.89 5.60 25.96
C GLU A 114 38.19 6.05 27.25
N THR A 115 37.01 6.68 27.13
CA THR A 115 36.15 6.94 28.29
C THR A 115 34.88 6.10 28.26
N ASP A 116 34.79 5.19 29.24
CA ASP A 116 33.78 4.16 29.45
C ASP A 116 32.45 4.74 30.00
N HIS A 117 31.82 5.62 29.22
CA HIS A 117 30.56 6.28 29.60
C HIS A 117 29.48 6.13 28.51
N ASP A 118 28.40 5.42 28.85
CA ASP A 118 27.03 5.61 28.33
C ASP A 118 26.87 5.87 26.81
N VAL A 119 27.70 5.19 26.01
CA VAL A 119 27.82 5.37 24.56
C VAL A 119 26.48 5.14 23.83
N ASP A 120 25.60 4.31 24.38
CA ASP A 120 24.34 3.93 23.75
C ASP A 120 23.28 5.05 23.72
N VAL A 121 23.26 5.96 24.70
CA VAL A 121 22.23 7.02 24.79
C VAL A 121 22.54 8.19 23.85
N VAL A 122 23.81 8.61 23.81
CA VAL A 122 24.26 9.71 22.94
C VAL A 122 24.16 9.30 21.47
N ASP A 123 24.48 8.06 21.14
CA ASP A 123 24.40 7.52 19.79
C ASP A 123 22.95 7.47 19.27
N ASN A 124 21.98 7.11 20.12
CA ASN A 124 20.56 7.12 19.74
C ASN A 124 20.01 8.53 19.43
N LYS A 125 20.43 9.56 20.17
CA LYS A 125 20.01 10.94 19.91
C LYS A 125 20.57 11.46 18.59
N ILE A 126 21.85 11.21 18.31
CA ILE A 126 22.50 11.61 17.05
C ILE A 126 21.89 10.89 15.84
N LYS A 127 21.59 9.59 15.99
CA LYS A 127 20.87 8.80 14.98
C LYS A 127 19.50 9.40 14.67
N ASN A 128 18.73 9.79 15.69
CA ASN A 128 17.41 10.40 15.50
C ASN A 128 17.51 11.72 14.73
N ILE A 129 18.42 12.63 15.11
CA ILE A 129 18.63 13.91 14.42
C ILE A 129 19.02 13.70 12.95
N SER A 130 19.94 12.77 12.69
CA SER A 130 20.39 12.46 11.32
C SER A 130 19.27 11.89 10.45
N LEU A 131 18.40 11.06 11.04
CA LEU A 131 17.25 10.49 10.36
C LEU A 131 16.15 11.51 10.11
N GLU A 132 15.85 12.40 11.07
CA GLU A 132 14.94 13.52 10.87
C GLU A 132 15.45 14.42 9.74
N LYS A 133 16.75 14.75 9.75
CA LYS A 133 17.37 15.52 8.67
C LYS A 133 17.25 14.81 7.32
N TRP A 134 17.46 13.50 7.25
CA TRP A 134 17.26 12.73 6.02
C TRP A 134 15.79 12.72 5.59
N ARG A 135 14.86 12.45 6.51
CA ARG A 135 13.42 12.46 6.27
C ARG A 135 12.96 13.81 5.71
N ASP A 136 13.36 14.89 6.38
CA ASP A 136 12.82 16.23 6.17
C ASP A 136 13.50 16.96 5.02
N LYS A 137 14.80 16.71 4.78
CA LYS A 137 15.57 17.40 3.73
C LYS A 137 15.73 16.58 2.46
N VAL A 138 15.68 15.26 2.55
CA VAL A 138 15.92 14.36 1.41
C VAL A 138 14.65 13.62 1.03
N LEU A 139 14.09 12.78 1.90
CA LEU A 139 12.99 11.89 1.55
C LEU A 139 11.71 12.64 1.16
N SER A 140 11.27 13.59 1.99
CA SER A 140 10.08 14.42 1.74
C SER A 140 10.12 15.05 0.35
N ARG A 141 11.21 15.73 -0.01
CA ARG A 141 11.38 16.41 -1.31
C ARG A 141 11.25 15.46 -2.50
N HIS A 142 11.82 14.27 -2.40
CA HIS A 142 11.76 13.29 -3.49
C HIS A 142 10.36 12.68 -3.61
N LEU A 143 9.71 12.38 -2.49
CA LEU A 143 8.33 11.89 -2.47
C LEU A 143 7.35 12.96 -2.95
N ASP A 144 7.50 14.20 -2.50
CA ASP A 144 6.65 15.32 -2.90
C ASP A 144 6.75 15.57 -4.41
N ALA A 145 7.95 15.49 -4.98
CA ALA A 145 8.13 15.58 -6.43
C ALA A 145 7.42 14.43 -7.16
N LEU A 146 7.59 13.18 -6.70
CA LEU A 146 6.91 12.02 -7.29
C LEU A 146 5.37 12.14 -7.17
N PHE A 147 4.89 12.61 -6.01
CA PHE A 147 3.48 12.71 -5.71
C PHE A 147 2.81 13.88 -6.44
N ALA A 148 3.46 15.02 -6.56
CA ALA A 148 2.99 16.13 -7.39
C ALA A 148 2.74 15.69 -8.84
N ASP A 149 3.51 14.72 -9.30
CA ASP A 149 3.43 14.19 -10.65
C ASP A 149 2.40 13.09 -10.87
N LEU A 150 1.75 12.58 -9.81
CA LEU A 150 0.73 11.53 -9.92
C LEU A 150 -0.46 11.93 -10.82
N ASN A 151 -0.80 13.21 -10.85
CA ASN A 151 -1.87 13.75 -11.69
C ASN A 151 -1.58 13.64 -13.19
N ASN A 152 -0.31 13.50 -13.57
CA ASN A 152 0.10 13.41 -14.96
C ASN A 152 -0.02 11.98 -15.52
N PHE A 153 -0.23 10.97 -14.67
CA PHE A 153 -0.37 9.59 -15.11
C PHE A 153 -1.75 9.29 -15.72
N SER A 154 -1.88 9.51 -17.02
CA SER A 154 -3.13 9.35 -17.79
C SER A 154 -3.71 7.92 -17.82
N VAL A 155 -2.86 6.90 -17.64
CA VAL A 155 -3.26 5.48 -17.72
C VAL A 155 -3.12 4.73 -16.40
N LEU A 156 -2.90 5.42 -15.27
CA LEU A 156 -2.72 4.76 -13.98
C LEU A 156 -4.03 4.09 -13.52
N GLU A 157 -3.98 2.78 -13.36
CA GLU A 157 -5.10 1.93 -12.92
C GLU A 157 -4.95 1.48 -11.45
N THR A 158 -3.72 1.36 -10.96
CA THR A 158 -3.42 0.90 -9.59
C THR A 158 -2.33 1.75 -8.96
N LEU A 159 -2.62 2.30 -7.78
CA LEU A 159 -1.66 2.99 -6.94
C LEU A 159 -1.58 2.30 -5.58
N ALA A 160 -0.40 1.83 -5.21
CA ALA A 160 -0.15 1.23 -3.91
C ALA A 160 0.99 1.96 -3.21
N PHE A 161 0.70 2.59 -2.08
CA PHE A 161 1.71 3.21 -1.24
C PHE A 161 1.81 2.44 0.07
N GLY A 162 3.03 1.97 0.38
CA GLY A 162 3.33 1.19 1.56
C GLY A 162 4.49 1.78 2.34
N ALA A 163 4.38 1.85 3.65
CA ALA A 163 5.48 2.11 4.57
C ALA A 163 5.43 1.04 5.66
N SER A 164 6.40 0.14 5.62
CA SER A 164 6.49 -0.99 6.54
C SER A 164 7.65 -0.77 7.51
N PRO A 165 7.47 -1.18 8.78
CA PRO A 165 8.58 -1.11 9.70
C PRO A 165 9.53 -2.26 9.34
N GLU A 166 10.75 -2.14 9.80
CA GLU A 166 11.70 -3.24 9.76
C GLU A 166 11.15 -4.50 10.43
N SER A 167 11.39 -5.67 9.84
CA SER A 167 11.03 -6.92 10.50
C SER A 167 11.82 -7.09 11.81
N ALA A 168 11.12 -7.11 12.95
CA ALA A 168 11.72 -7.24 14.28
C ALA A 168 12.43 -8.58 14.54
N ARG A 169 12.42 -9.51 13.58
CA ARG A 169 13.27 -10.71 13.65
C ARG A 169 14.75 -10.34 13.70
N GLU A 170 15.14 -9.21 13.10
CA GLU A 170 16.56 -8.80 13.04
C GLU A 170 16.96 -7.92 14.24
N ARG A 171 16.15 -6.96 14.70
CA ARG A 171 16.29 -6.29 16.04
C ARG A 171 14.96 -5.70 16.55
N PRO A 172 14.43 -6.13 17.71
CA PRO A 172 13.21 -5.56 18.30
C PRO A 172 13.38 -4.14 18.90
N GLU A 173 14.61 -3.63 18.93
CA GLU A 173 14.98 -2.34 19.55
C GLU A 173 15.30 -1.26 18.52
N GLY A 174 15.09 -1.53 17.22
CA GLY A 174 15.14 -0.49 16.20
C GLY A 174 14.09 0.60 16.50
N PRO A 175 14.44 1.89 16.43
CA PRO A 175 13.45 2.93 16.66
C PRO A 175 12.32 2.76 15.63
N ARG A 176 11.07 2.66 16.08
CA ARG A 176 9.92 2.76 15.17
C ARG A 176 9.99 4.16 14.56
N TRP A 177 10.03 4.30 13.24
CA TRP A 177 10.34 5.57 12.58
C TRP A 177 9.12 6.15 11.89
N SER A 178 8.92 7.46 12.01
CA SER A 178 7.95 8.18 11.19
C SER A 178 8.65 8.54 9.88
N TYR A 179 8.52 7.70 8.85
CA TYR A 179 9.17 7.93 7.55
C TYR A 179 8.53 9.06 6.75
N ILE A 180 7.29 9.42 7.06
CA ILE A 180 6.47 10.25 6.17
C ILE A 180 5.91 11.39 6.98
N GLN A 181 6.19 12.61 6.51
CA GLN A 181 5.54 13.80 7.03
C GLN A 181 4.07 13.82 6.61
N GLN A 182 3.23 14.43 7.44
CA GLN A 182 1.84 14.68 7.11
C GLN A 182 1.68 15.53 5.84
N SER A 183 2.54 16.54 5.65
CA SER A 183 2.59 17.37 4.43
C SER A 183 2.77 16.51 3.18
N THR A 184 3.71 15.56 3.20
CA THR A 184 3.96 14.63 2.10
C THR A 184 2.77 13.70 1.84
N MET A 185 2.09 13.24 2.89
CA MET A 185 0.84 12.49 2.73
C MET A 185 -0.28 13.36 2.14
N SER A 186 -0.35 14.63 2.51
CA SER A 186 -1.27 15.58 1.90
C SER A 186 -0.96 15.80 0.42
N THR A 187 0.32 15.88 0.04
CA THR A 187 0.75 15.95 -1.36
C THR A 187 0.30 14.70 -2.13
N LEU A 188 0.51 13.51 -1.58
CA LEU A 188 0.04 12.24 -2.16
C LEU A 188 -1.47 12.31 -2.43
N LEU A 189 -2.27 12.53 -1.39
CA LEU A 189 -3.74 12.45 -1.47
C LEU A 189 -4.36 13.54 -2.36
N ARG A 190 -3.75 14.74 -2.43
CA ARG A 190 -4.22 15.82 -3.32
C ARG A 190 -3.94 15.56 -4.79
N ASN A 191 -2.90 14.79 -5.10
CA ASN A 191 -2.46 14.54 -6.47
C ASN A 191 -2.81 13.14 -6.97
N ILE A 192 -3.66 12.38 -6.24
CA ILE A 192 -4.20 11.14 -6.77
C ILE A 192 -5.00 11.46 -8.04
N PRO A 193 -4.76 10.76 -9.16
CA PRO A 193 -5.41 11.03 -10.45
C PRO A 193 -6.88 10.57 -10.47
N LEU A 194 -7.75 11.26 -9.71
CA LEU A 194 -9.16 10.88 -9.51
C LEU A 194 -10.01 10.96 -10.79
N THR A 195 -9.64 11.84 -11.72
CA THR A 195 -10.30 12.00 -13.01
C THR A 195 -9.99 10.87 -14.00
N TRP A 196 -9.00 10.03 -13.69
CA TRP A 196 -8.45 9.05 -14.63
C TRP A 196 -8.90 7.62 -14.32
N ASN A 197 -8.31 6.64 -15.01
CA ASN A 197 -8.64 5.22 -14.94
C ASN A 197 -8.26 4.53 -13.61
N LEU A 198 -8.04 5.27 -12.52
CA LEU A 198 -7.57 4.70 -11.26
C LEU A 198 -8.68 3.84 -10.62
N LYS A 199 -8.47 2.53 -10.61
CA LYS A 199 -9.41 1.54 -10.06
C LYS A 199 -9.01 1.07 -8.69
N ASN A 200 -7.71 0.96 -8.41
CA ASN A 200 -7.22 0.35 -7.18
C ASN A 200 -6.32 1.32 -6.43
N PHE A 201 -6.65 1.58 -5.17
CA PHE A 201 -5.82 2.36 -4.26
C PHE A 201 -5.52 1.57 -3.00
N THR A 202 -4.24 1.41 -2.67
CA THR A 202 -3.80 0.82 -1.41
C THR A 202 -2.95 1.81 -0.65
N LEU A 203 -3.32 2.08 0.59
CA LEU A 203 -2.54 2.88 1.53
C LEU A 203 -2.22 2.02 2.75
N ASP A 204 -0.96 1.62 2.88
CA ASP A 204 -0.49 0.70 3.91
C ASP A 204 0.64 1.33 4.71
N MET A 205 0.30 1.96 5.82
CA MET A 205 1.19 2.77 6.64
C MET A 205 1.57 2.06 7.95
N CYS A 206 1.40 0.75 8.02
CA CYS A 206 1.51 0.00 9.28
C CYS A 206 2.86 0.13 10.01
N GLY A 207 3.90 0.63 9.34
CA GLY A 207 5.22 0.85 9.91
C GLY A 207 5.54 2.23 10.42
N VAL A 208 4.63 3.18 10.27
CA VAL A 208 4.91 4.59 10.56
C VAL A 208 4.51 4.92 11.99
N LYS A 209 5.37 5.65 12.70
CA LYS A 209 5.05 6.16 14.04
C LYS A 209 3.88 7.15 14.02
N ASP A 210 3.30 7.30 15.20
CA ASP A 210 2.09 8.06 15.55
C ASP A 210 2.14 9.58 15.32
N ASP A 211 3.22 10.12 14.75
CA ASP A 211 3.51 11.56 14.72
C ASP A 211 2.77 12.34 13.61
N PHE A 212 1.57 11.90 13.22
CA PHE A 212 0.72 12.62 12.24
C PHE A 212 -0.01 13.82 12.84
N GLU A 213 0.33 14.20 14.07
CA GLU A 213 -0.25 15.34 14.78
C GLU A 213 0.78 16.46 14.81
N GLY A 214 0.91 17.16 13.69
CA GLY A 214 1.50 18.50 13.72
C GLY A 214 0.60 19.42 14.54
N LEU A 215 1.22 20.26 15.38
CA LEU A 215 0.58 21.26 16.25
C LEU A 215 -0.36 22.24 15.51
N ASP A 216 -0.31 22.29 14.17
CA ASP A 216 -0.95 23.34 13.37
C ASP A 216 -1.69 22.83 12.11
N SER A 217 -1.90 21.52 11.97
CA SER A 217 -2.55 21.00 10.76
C SER A 217 -4.08 21.00 10.93
N SER A 218 -4.75 22.01 10.38
CA SER A 218 -6.22 22.06 10.28
C SER A 218 -6.82 20.90 9.45
N VAL A 219 -6.00 20.18 8.68
CA VAL A 219 -6.45 19.12 7.76
C VAL A 219 -5.92 17.75 8.18
N HIS A 220 -6.81 16.98 8.78
CA HIS A 220 -6.58 15.60 9.17
C HIS A 220 -6.54 14.63 7.97
N VAL A 221 -5.57 13.72 7.92
CA VAL A 221 -5.38 12.77 6.78
C VAL A 221 -6.63 11.94 6.49
N CYS A 222 -7.37 11.48 7.51
CA CYS A 222 -8.61 10.73 7.28
C CYS A 222 -9.66 11.55 6.51
N LYS A 223 -9.74 12.88 6.73
CA LYS A 223 -10.66 13.73 5.96
C LYS A 223 -10.24 13.80 4.48
N MET A 224 -8.94 13.83 4.20
CA MET A 224 -8.43 13.81 2.83
C MET A 224 -8.71 12.47 2.15
N ILE A 225 -8.54 11.35 2.87
CA ILE A 225 -8.91 10.03 2.36
C ILE A 225 -10.41 9.97 2.05
N ALA A 226 -11.26 10.51 2.92
CA ALA A 226 -12.72 10.51 2.72
C ALA A 226 -13.17 11.24 1.45
N ILE A 227 -12.41 12.24 0.99
CA ILE A 227 -12.65 12.94 -0.30
C ILE A 227 -12.31 12.01 -1.48
N VAL A 228 -11.27 11.18 -1.33
CA VAL A 228 -10.77 10.28 -2.38
C VAL A 228 -11.62 9.01 -2.48
N LEU A 229 -12.09 8.45 -1.36
CA LEU A 229 -12.73 7.14 -1.30
C LEU A 229 -13.83 6.92 -2.35
N PRO A 230 -14.84 7.81 -2.51
CA PRO A 230 -15.97 7.53 -3.38
C PRO A 230 -15.58 7.40 -4.85
N ARG A 231 -14.44 7.99 -5.24
CA ARG A 231 -14.01 8.17 -6.63
C ARG A 231 -13.13 7.02 -7.16
N ILE A 232 -12.79 6.04 -6.33
CA ILE A 232 -11.92 4.91 -6.69
C ILE A 232 -12.68 3.60 -6.47
N GLU A 233 -12.64 2.67 -7.42
CA GLU A 233 -13.42 1.41 -7.35
C GLU A 233 -13.05 0.54 -6.15
N ASN A 234 -11.76 0.33 -5.89
CA ASN A 234 -11.26 -0.58 -4.86
C ASN A 234 -10.24 0.14 -3.98
N VAL A 235 -10.56 0.28 -2.70
CA VAL A 235 -9.68 0.93 -1.73
C VAL A 235 -9.32 -0.02 -0.59
N ARG A 236 -8.03 -0.12 -0.29
CA ARG A 236 -7.50 -0.85 0.86
C ARG A 236 -6.69 0.11 1.74
N LEU A 237 -7.08 0.22 3.01
CA LEU A 237 -6.43 1.06 4.00
C LEU A 237 -5.88 0.19 5.14
N ARG A 238 -4.66 0.47 5.56
CA ARG A 238 -4.05 -0.03 6.80
C ARG A 238 -3.19 1.08 7.38
N MET A 239 -3.58 1.67 8.50
CA MET A 239 -2.91 2.86 9.04
C MET A 239 -2.71 2.76 10.55
N PRO A 240 -1.66 3.40 11.11
CA PRO A 240 -1.41 3.39 12.55
C PRO A 240 -2.46 4.20 13.29
N ARG A 241 -2.91 5.31 12.70
CA ARG A 241 -4.00 6.15 13.20
C ARG A 241 -5.13 6.23 12.19
N LEU A 242 -6.35 6.02 12.66
CA LEU A 242 -7.57 6.16 11.87
C LEU A 242 -8.69 6.71 12.75
N CYS A 243 -9.61 7.45 12.16
CA CYS A 243 -10.82 7.89 12.86
C CYS A 243 -12.03 7.82 11.92
N PRO A 244 -13.26 7.93 12.45
CA PRO A 244 -14.48 7.84 11.64
C PRO A 244 -14.59 8.87 10.53
N ALA A 245 -13.85 9.98 10.62
CA ALA A 245 -13.80 10.97 9.57
C ALA A 245 -13.36 10.38 8.21
N VAL A 246 -12.67 9.23 8.19
CA VAL A 246 -12.32 8.52 6.95
C VAL A 246 -13.55 8.07 6.16
N LEU A 247 -14.69 7.89 6.83
CA LEU A 247 -15.97 7.47 6.25
C LEU A 247 -16.95 8.66 6.10
N GLN A 248 -16.53 9.88 6.37
CA GLN A 248 -17.36 11.07 6.21
C GLN A 248 -17.25 11.60 4.78
N VAL A 249 -18.06 11.05 3.88
CA VAL A 249 -18.06 11.47 2.47
C VAL A 249 -18.63 12.87 2.34
N GLY A 250 -17.90 13.74 1.63
CA GLY A 250 -18.34 15.09 1.27
C GLY A 250 -19.41 15.09 0.17
N ALA A 251 -19.66 16.24 -0.44
CA ALA A 251 -20.49 16.32 -1.64
C ALA A 251 -19.72 15.74 -2.83
N VAL A 252 -20.22 14.65 -3.42
CA VAL A 252 -19.67 14.01 -4.62
C VAL A 252 -20.82 13.84 -5.60
N ARG A 253 -20.57 14.12 -6.88
CA ARG A 253 -21.60 13.96 -7.91
C ARG A 253 -21.92 12.47 -8.10
N PRO A 254 -23.18 12.09 -8.39
CA PRO A 254 -23.57 10.69 -8.58
C PRO A 254 -22.68 9.94 -9.58
N ASP A 255 -22.31 10.59 -10.68
CA ASP A 255 -21.49 10.04 -11.78
C ASP A 255 -20.01 9.84 -11.41
N GLU A 256 -19.53 10.52 -10.36
CA GLU A 256 -18.17 10.37 -9.86
C GLU A 256 -18.01 9.21 -8.86
N ILE A 257 -19.12 8.62 -8.38
CA ILE A 257 -19.09 7.57 -7.37
C ILE A 257 -18.80 6.23 -8.05
N LYS A 258 -17.57 5.75 -7.88
CA LYS A 258 -17.07 4.49 -8.46
C LYS A 258 -16.84 3.40 -7.41
N LEU A 259 -16.79 3.74 -6.13
CA LEU A 259 -16.40 2.81 -5.06
C LEU A 259 -17.27 1.55 -5.03
N LYS A 260 -16.64 0.38 -5.10
CA LYS A 260 -17.27 -0.95 -5.03
C LYS A 260 -16.73 -1.76 -3.86
N SER A 261 -15.44 -1.60 -3.56
CA SER A 261 -14.75 -2.35 -2.52
C SER A 261 -13.98 -1.42 -1.58
N LEU A 262 -14.27 -1.51 -0.28
CA LEU A 262 -13.52 -0.83 0.77
C LEU A 262 -13.07 -1.86 1.82
N ILE A 263 -11.75 -1.95 2.02
CA ILE A 263 -11.13 -2.82 3.03
C ILE A 263 -10.33 -1.95 3.98
N ILE A 264 -10.70 -1.95 5.26
CA ILE A 264 -9.95 -1.29 6.34
C ILE A 264 -9.35 -2.38 7.23
N LYS A 265 -8.02 -2.40 7.32
CA LYS A 265 -7.27 -3.28 8.22
C LYS A 265 -6.82 -2.49 9.45
N LEU A 266 -7.40 -2.81 10.61
CA LEU A 266 -7.08 -2.21 11.91
C LEU A 266 -5.98 -2.96 12.66
N HIS A 267 -5.59 -4.14 12.18
CA HIS A 267 -4.46 -4.87 12.71
C HIS A 267 -3.17 -4.36 12.07
N LEU A 268 -2.12 -4.19 12.87
CA LEU A 268 -0.77 -3.95 12.37
C LEU A 268 0.04 -5.24 12.59
N PRO A 269 0.79 -5.72 11.58
CA PRO A 269 1.59 -6.93 11.74
C PRO A 269 2.56 -6.77 12.92
N VAL A 270 2.48 -7.71 13.88
CA VAL A 270 3.35 -7.71 15.06
C VAL A 270 4.74 -8.08 14.63
N LEU A 271 5.69 -7.24 14.97
CA LEU A 271 7.10 -7.54 14.84
C LEU A 271 7.69 -7.41 16.26
N GLY A 272 7.74 -8.55 16.97
CA GLY A 272 8.59 -8.79 18.15
C GLY A 272 8.44 -7.85 19.35
N ARG A 273 7.37 -7.98 20.15
CA ARG A 273 7.27 -7.84 21.64
C ARG A 273 5.79 -7.90 22.07
N ARG A 274 5.52 -8.09 23.37
CA ARG A 274 4.18 -8.23 23.95
C ARG A 274 3.30 -7.00 23.65
N GLY A 275 2.09 -7.24 23.16
CA GLY A 275 1.12 -6.23 22.73
C GLY A 275 1.01 -6.18 21.20
N PHE A 276 -0.18 -6.45 20.68
CA PHE A 276 -0.46 -6.32 19.26
C PHE A 276 -0.61 -4.83 18.94
N PRO A 277 0.26 -4.22 18.10
CA PRO A 277 0.04 -2.85 17.68
C PRO A 277 -1.28 -2.84 16.90
N ILE A 278 -2.25 -2.11 17.43
CA ILE A 278 -3.57 -1.91 16.84
C ILE A 278 -3.64 -0.47 16.34
N THR A 279 -4.39 -0.28 15.26
CA THR A 279 -4.73 1.08 14.81
C THR A 279 -5.38 1.84 15.97
N THR A 280 -4.80 2.97 16.35
CA THR A 280 -5.32 3.84 17.40
C THR A 280 -6.24 4.92 16.80
N PRO A 281 -7.22 5.43 17.57
CA PRO A 281 -7.94 6.64 17.19
C PRO A 281 -6.98 7.82 17.01
N CYS A 282 -7.25 8.69 16.05
CA CYS A 282 -6.55 9.98 15.95
C CYS A 282 -6.89 10.85 17.19
N ALA A 283 -5.96 11.68 17.70
CA ALA A 283 -6.13 12.36 19.00
C ALA A 283 -7.27 13.36 19.06
N GLN A 284 -7.82 13.77 17.91
CA GLN A 284 -9.06 14.56 17.85
C GLN A 284 -10.31 13.77 18.29
N TRP A 285 -10.15 12.50 18.68
CA TRP A 285 -11.22 11.64 19.14
C TRP A 285 -11.19 11.43 20.66
N HIS A 286 -12.31 11.74 21.32
CA HIS A 286 -12.49 11.61 22.78
C HIS A 286 -13.61 10.63 23.18
N GLY A 287 -14.02 9.73 22.29
CA GLY A 287 -15.13 8.81 22.58
C GLY A 287 -14.72 7.56 23.36
N GLU A 288 -15.63 7.06 24.22
CA GLU A 288 -15.45 5.85 25.04
C GLU A 288 -15.51 4.54 24.24
N LEU A 289 -16.09 4.56 23.03
CA LEU A 289 -16.23 3.37 22.20
C LEU A 289 -14.91 2.98 21.55
N SER A 290 -14.64 1.66 21.51
CA SER A 290 -13.52 1.12 20.73
C SER A 290 -13.61 1.54 19.24
N LEU A 291 -12.46 1.83 18.63
CA LEU A 291 -12.37 2.34 17.25
C LEU A 291 -13.13 1.45 16.25
N ILE A 292 -13.08 0.12 16.41
CA ILE A 292 -13.78 -0.82 15.53
C ILE A 292 -15.30 -0.65 15.59
N VAL A 293 -15.87 -0.53 16.79
CA VAL A 293 -17.33 -0.36 16.98
C VAL A 293 -17.78 0.94 16.32
N LEU A 294 -17.00 1.99 16.51
CA LEU A 294 -17.28 3.30 15.98
C LEU A 294 -17.18 3.35 14.45
N LEU A 295 -16.13 2.75 13.86
CA LEU A 295 -16.00 2.62 12.41
C LEU A 295 -17.12 1.77 11.82
N ALA A 296 -17.51 0.68 12.49
CA ALA A 296 -18.64 -0.15 12.06
C ALA A 296 -19.96 0.63 12.07
N HIS A 297 -20.21 1.43 13.11
CA HIS A 297 -21.38 2.30 13.18
C HIS A 297 -21.38 3.34 12.05
N THR A 298 -20.24 4.02 11.87
CA THR A 298 -20.09 5.06 10.84
C THR A 298 -20.15 4.49 9.43
N ALA A 299 -19.69 3.25 9.22
CA ALA A 299 -19.77 2.55 7.94
C ALA A 299 -21.22 2.37 7.48
N ARG A 300 -22.18 2.18 8.40
CA ARG A 300 -23.60 2.09 8.04
C ARG A 300 -24.11 3.40 7.45
N SER A 301 -23.86 4.52 8.14
CA SER A 301 -24.23 5.86 7.65
C SER A 301 -23.53 6.21 6.34
N PHE A 302 -22.27 5.80 6.19
CA PHE A 302 -21.51 5.94 4.95
C PHE A 302 -22.15 5.20 3.78
N LEU A 303 -22.52 3.92 3.97
CA LEU A 303 -23.17 3.13 2.92
C LEU A 303 -24.55 3.69 2.53
N GLN A 304 -25.34 4.14 3.51
CA GLN A 304 -26.62 4.81 3.26
C GLN A 304 -26.43 6.09 2.44
N LYS A 305 -25.45 6.92 2.81
CA LYS A 305 -25.13 8.15 2.10
C LYS A 305 -24.66 7.87 0.67
N LEU A 306 -23.82 6.85 0.47
CA LEU A 306 -23.39 6.43 -0.88
C LEU A 306 -24.59 6.00 -1.75
N GLY A 307 -25.52 5.22 -1.21
CA GLY A 307 -26.75 4.84 -1.93
C GLY A 307 -27.61 6.05 -2.31
N GLN A 308 -27.85 6.95 -1.35
CA GLN A 308 -28.59 8.19 -1.61
C GLN A 308 -27.95 9.03 -2.72
N MET A 309 -26.62 9.18 -2.70
CA MET A 309 -25.90 9.96 -3.71
C MET A 309 -25.91 9.30 -5.09
N ARG A 310 -26.15 7.99 -5.21
CA ARG A 310 -26.31 7.32 -6.52
C ARG A 310 -27.71 7.47 -7.11
N GLY A 311 -28.64 8.06 -6.37
CA GLY A 311 -30.04 8.20 -6.79
C GLY A 311 -30.87 6.95 -6.54
N ASP A 312 -30.35 5.97 -5.77
CA ASP A 312 -31.14 4.82 -5.36
C ASP A 312 -32.16 5.26 -4.30
N ALA A 313 -33.43 5.34 -4.72
CA ALA A 313 -34.55 5.61 -3.82
C ALA A 313 -34.53 4.62 -2.65
N ALA A 314 -34.85 5.13 -1.46
CA ALA A 314 -34.52 4.61 -0.13
C ALA A 314 -34.99 3.20 0.26
N ASP A 315 -35.48 2.37 -0.67
CA ASP A 315 -36.43 1.31 -0.35
C ASP A 315 -35.87 -0.13 -0.33
N THR A 316 -34.58 -0.37 -0.56
CA THR A 316 -34.00 -1.71 -0.35
C THR A 316 -32.52 -1.69 0.03
N SER A 317 -32.17 -2.44 1.09
CA SER A 317 -30.81 -2.55 1.66
C SER A 317 -29.74 -3.13 0.71
N SER A 318 -30.12 -3.55 -0.49
CA SER A 318 -29.23 -4.18 -1.47
C SER A 318 -28.64 -3.22 -2.53
N LYS A 319 -29.03 -1.94 -2.54
CA LYS A 319 -28.69 -1.01 -3.65
C LYS A 319 -27.67 0.08 -3.33
N HIS A 320 -26.85 -0.03 -2.28
CA HIS A 320 -25.78 0.97 -2.07
C HIS A 320 -24.63 0.86 -3.11
N GLY A 321 -24.69 -0.11 -4.02
CA GLY A 321 -23.76 -0.29 -5.15
C GLY A 321 -22.31 -0.59 -4.75
N MET A 322 -22.12 -1.09 -3.52
CA MET A 322 -20.83 -1.64 -3.06
C MET A 322 -20.93 -3.16 -3.04
N ASP A 323 -19.92 -3.82 -3.57
CA ASP A 323 -19.78 -5.27 -3.51
C ASP A 323 -19.22 -5.72 -2.16
N LEU A 324 -18.29 -4.93 -1.60
CA LEU A 324 -17.57 -5.26 -0.38
C LEU A 324 -17.28 -4.02 0.48
N CYS A 325 -17.71 -4.03 1.73
CA CYS A 325 -17.21 -3.10 2.75
C CYS A 325 -16.80 -3.94 3.96
N ARG A 326 -15.50 -3.97 4.25
CA ARG A 326 -14.89 -4.82 5.27
C ARG A 326 -14.02 -4.01 6.20
N ILE A 327 -14.35 -4.05 7.49
CA ILE A 327 -13.46 -3.60 8.56
C ILE A 327 -12.97 -4.84 9.27
N SER A 328 -11.66 -5.06 9.20
CA SER A 328 -10.98 -6.23 9.77
C SER A 328 -10.12 -5.82 10.95
N TYR A 329 -10.25 -6.57 12.03
CA TYR A 329 -9.47 -6.39 13.26
C TYR A 329 -9.04 -7.75 13.77
N ASN A 330 -7.84 -7.81 14.31
CA ASN A 330 -7.40 -8.98 15.07
C ASN A 330 -7.69 -8.70 16.53
N ARG A 331 -8.68 -9.37 17.11
CA ARG A 331 -8.83 -9.39 18.56
C ARG A 331 -7.82 -10.40 19.04
N ASP A 332 -7.00 -10.04 20.03
CA ASP A 332 -6.11 -10.92 20.77
C ASP A 332 -6.84 -12.22 21.13
N THR A 333 -6.85 -13.15 20.19
CA THR A 333 -7.28 -14.50 20.39
C THR A 333 -5.96 -15.17 20.65
N GLU A 334 -5.68 -15.38 21.93
CA GLU A 334 -4.70 -16.34 22.41
C GLU A 334 -5.12 -17.72 21.90
N GLY A 335 -4.99 -17.95 20.59
CA GLY A 335 -5.33 -19.19 19.94
C GLY A 335 -4.21 -20.17 20.22
N LEU A 336 -4.43 -21.04 21.21
CA LEU A 336 -3.72 -22.30 21.30
C LEU A 336 -3.93 -23.05 19.97
N ILE A 337 -2.87 -23.19 19.17
CA ILE A 337 -2.90 -23.93 17.91
C ILE A 337 -2.51 -25.37 18.21
N ARG A 338 -3.41 -26.30 17.88
CA ARG A 338 -3.18 -27.74 18.00
C ARG A 338 -2.73 -28.27 16.64
N THR A 339 -1.46 -28.62 16.49
CA THR A 339 -0.92 -29.22 15.26
C THR A 339 -0.56 -30.69 15.52
N PRO A 340 -0.74 -31.60 14.57
CA PRO A 340 -0.10 -32.90 14.63
C PRO A 340 1.42 -32.71 14.51
N ASP A 341 2.17 -33.20 15.49
CA ASP A 341 3.61 -33.39 15.37
C ASP A 341 3.84 -34.74 14.69
N CYS A 342 4.34 -34.70 13.46
CA CYS A 342 4.52 -35.88 12.62
C CYS A 342 5.63 -36.81 13.13
N LEU A 343 6.52 -36.34 14.02
CA LEU A 343 7.61 -37.14 14.56
C LEU A 343 7.17 -37.99 15.75
N ILE A 344 6.24 -37.46 16.57
CA ILE A 344 5.71 -38.18 17.74
C ILE A 344 4.27 -38.65 17.57
N MET A 345 3.65 -38.41 16.40
CA MET A 345 2.28 -38.77 16.06
C MET A 345 1.24 -38.31 17.11
N GLN A 346 1.51 -37.19 17.78
CA GLN A 346 0.63 -36.60 18.78
C GLN A 346 0.25 -35.19 18.39
N HIS A 347 -0.95 -34.79 18.79
CA HIS A 347 -1.35 -33.40 18.71
C HIS A 347 -0.63 -32.59 19.78
N VAL A 348 0.33 -31.78 19.36
CA VAL A 348 1.06 -30.87 20.25
C VAL A 348 0.39 -29.51 20.22
N TRP A 349 0.20 -28.93 21.40
CA TRP A 349 -0.14 -27.53 21.53
C TRP A 349 1.13 -26.72 21.33
N LEU A 350 1.21 -25.97 20.23
CA LEU A 350 2.29 -25.01 20.09
C LEU A 350 2.07 -23.94 21.17
N GLY A 351 2.96 -23.90 22.17
CA GLY A 351 2.95 -22.88 23.21
C GLY A 351 2.97 -21.48 22.59
N ARG A 352 2.54 -20.47 23.36
CA ARG A 352 2.38 -19.04 22.99
C ARG A 352 3.43 -18.55 21.98
N THR A 353 3.19 -18.82 20.71
CA THR A 353 4.08 -18.43 19.62
C THR A 353 3.24 -17.52 18.74
N PRO A 354 3.68 -16.27 18.54
CA PRO A 354 2.95 -15.33 17.71
C PRO A 354 3.07 -15.80 16.26
N HIS A 355 2.13 -16.64 15.81
CA HIS A 355 2.01 -16.97 14.39
C HIS A 355 1.45 -15.75 13.66
N THR A 356 2.35 -14.90 13.18
CA THR A 356 2.05 -13.92 12.15
C THR A 356 1.91 -14.65 10.82
N MET A 357 0.69 -15.05 10.46
CA MET A 357 0.43 -15.44 9.08
C MET A 357 0.38 -14.20 8.20
N GLU A 358 1.25 -14.18 7.19
CA GLU A 358 1.23 -13.17 6.12
C GLU A 358 0.04 -13.38 5.15
N ASP A 359 -0.11 -12.39 4.26
CA ASP A 359 -1.30 -11.87 3.58
C ASP A 359 -2.25 -12.84 2.81
N CYS A 360 -2.15 -14.17 2.92
CA CYS A 360 -3.02 -15.09 2.14
C CYS A 360 -3.54 -16.39 2.84
N GLY A 361 -3.36 -16.61 4.15
CA GLY A 361 -3.43 -18.00 4.69
C GLY A 361 -4.38 -18.38 5.83
N LYS A 362 -5.23 -17.50 6.37
CA LYS A 362 -6.31 -17.73 7.39
C LYS A 362 -5.92 -18.23 8.82
N SER A 363 -5.93 -17.31 9.79
CA SER A 363 -6.34 -17.57 11.20
C SER A 363 -7.40 -16.52 11.63
N TRP A 364 -7.81 -16.47 12.91
CA TRP A 364 -9.16 -16.05 13.35
C TRP A 364 -9.41 -14.53 13.31
N TRP A 365 -9.96 -14.02 12.21
CA TRP A 365 -10.31 -12.61 12.07
C TRP A 365 -11.76 -12.36 12.50
N PHE A 366 -12.02 -11.20 13.09
CA PHE A 366 -13.37 -10.67 13.21
C PHE A 366 -13.57 -9.69 12.06
N GLU A 367 -14.50 -10.01 11.17
CA GLU A 367 -14.87 -9.16 10.04
C GLU A 367 -16.25 -8.56 10.27
N VAL A 368 -16.36 -7.25 10.07
CA VAL A 368 -17.66 -6.60 9.95
C VAL A 368 -17.90 -6.33 8.47
N THR A 369 -18.83 -7.08 7.89
CA THR A 369 -19.29 -6.90 6.50
C THR A 369 -20.69 -6.31 6.48
N LYS A 370 -20.93 -5.32 5.61
CA LYS A 370 -22.26 -4.75 5.33
C LYS A 370 -23.01 -4.13 6.53
N GLY A 371 -22.31 -3.65 7.55
CA GLY A 371 -22.93 -2.86 8.62
C GLY A 371 -23.89 -3.63 9.54
N ASP A 372 -23.94 -4.96 9.47
CA ASP A 372 -24.68 -5.81 10.41
C ASP A 372 -23.81 -6.28 11.58
N ARG A 373 -24.46 -6.78 12.64
CA ARG A 373 -23.84 -7.22 13.92
C ARG A 373 -22.63 -8.12 13.66
N PHE A 374 -21.66 -8.11 14.60
CA PHE A 374 -20.46 -8.96 14.61
C PHE A 374 -20.74 -10.36 14.03
N ALA A 375 -20.38 -10.56 12.77
CA ALA A 375 -20.31 -11.90 12.23
C ALA A 375 -19.07 -12.53 12.86
N LYS A 376 -19.28 -13.40 13.85
CA LYS A 376 -18.30 -14.43 14.16
C LYS A 376 -18.29 -15.30 12.91
N GLU A 377 -17.38 -15.06 11.95
CA GLU A 377 -17.24 -15.96 10.82
C GLU A 377 -16.90 -17.34 11.40
N ARG A 378 -17.91 -18.22 11.46
CA ARG A 378 -17.70 -19.65 11.32
C ARG A 378 -17.12 -19.80 9.91
N VAL A 379 -15.79 -19.77 9.82
CA VAL A 379 -15.08 -20.20 8.62
C VAL A 379 -15.33 -21.71 8.50
N PHE A 380 -16.37 -22.14 7.81
CA PHE A 380 -16.41 -23.48 7.22
C PHE A 380 -17.31 -23.49 5.99
N ARG A 381 -16.71 -23.85 4.84
CA ARG A 381 -17.18 -24.92 3.94
C ARG A 381 -16.26 -25.05 2.74
N TYR A 382 -15.46 -26.12 2.74
CA TYR A 382 -15.48 -27.05 1.62
C TYR A 382 -16.74 -27.90 1.86
N ASP A 383 -17.71 -27.87 0.94
CA ASP A 383 -18.79 -28.84 0.94
C ASP A 383 -18.34 -30.08 0.14
N VAL A 384 -18.65 -31.22 0.77
CA VAL A 384 -18.36 -32.61 0.44
C VAL A 384 -19.04 -32.99 -0.89
N PRO A 385 -18.52 -33.99 -1.61
CA PRO A 385 -19.35 -35.17 -1.72
C PRO A 385 -18.55 -36.45 -1.51
N ARG A 386 -19.12 -37.40 -0.75
CA ARG A 386 -18.84 -38.83 -0.88
C ARG A 386 -17.46 -39.30 -0.36
N ALA A 387 -17.35 -39.48 0.97
CA ALA A 387 -16.38 -40.42 1.54
C ALA A 387 -16.75 -40.97 2.94
N GLU A 388 -17.86 -40.54 3.56
CA GLU A 388 -18.36 -41.18 4.80
C GLU A 388 -19.26 -42.41 4.54
N LYS A 389 -19.58 -42.71 3.27
CA LYS A 389 -20.39 -43.88 2.89
C LYS A 389 -19.57 -45.04 2.30
N GLU A 390 -18.26 -44.88 2.06
CA GLU A 390 -17.41 -45.90 1.42
C GLU A 390 -16.28 -46.43 2.35
N MET A 391 -15.93 -45.76 3.47
CA MET A 391 -14.98 -46.30 4.47
C MET A 391 -15.62 -47.13 5.60
N ARG A 392 -16.96 -47.21 5.69
CA ARG A 392 -17.66 -48.15 6.59
C ARG A 392 -18.24 -49.39 5.89
N ALA A 393 -17.99 -49.54 4.59
CA ALA A 393 -18.48 -50.68 3.79
C ALA A 393 -17.34 -51.52 3.19
N SER A 394 -16.07 -51.30 3.58
CA SER A 394 -14.92 -51.96 2.95
C SER A 394 -13.75 -52.28 3.90
N MET A 395 -14.03 -52.58 5.17
CA MET A 395 -13.09 -53.38 5.97
C MET A 395 -13.82 -54.52 6.71
N PRO A 396 -13.40 -55.78 6.52
CA PRO A 396 -13.95 -56.95 7.20
C PRO A 396 -13.44 -57.02 8.64
N ASP A 397 -14.26 -57.60 9.52
CA ASP A 397 -13.89 -57.96 10.89
C ASP A 397 -12.66 -58.89 10.89
N ILE A 398 -11.52 -58.39 11.36
CA ILE A 398 -10.42 -59.16 12.00
C ILE A 398 -9.82 -58.31 13.13
#